data_AF-A0A832MFU6-F1
#
_entry.id   AF-A0A832MFU6-F1
#
_cell.length_a   1.000
_cell.length_b   1.000
_cell.length_c   1.000
_cell.angle_alpha   90.00
_cell.angle_beta   90.00
_cell.angle_gamma   90.00
#
_symmetry.space_group_name_H-M   'P 1'
#
loop_
_entity.id
_entity.type
_entity.pdbx_description
1 polymer ?
#
loop_
_entity_poly.entity_id
_entity_poly.type
_entity_poly.pdbx_seq_one_letter_code
_entity_poly.pdbx_strand_id
1 'polypeptide(L)'
;MTTPNGFDHFRQQFLGIADATFTFRADLHRRLREIDRKALNAQVLVKRRGKELMGYGVVAQSFREGAQQLQAASALVQQAIEPLMMGFMRTLRDTQQVDKLEGLPPAVRKLAPRLCEALQKHQRALEEGAVQTQRDIRQLQQALLRFESIVAEIEYVVVNGRIEAALKGSAQAMLAQVSAEMDKAVVQVRDLLRAYREHVDRMF
;
A
#
# COMPACT_ATOMS: atom_id res chain seq x y z
N MET A 1 26.61 24.54 8.05
CA MET A 1 25.34 25.22 8.36
C MET A 1 24.26 24.58 7.52
N THR A 2 23.78 23.41 7.93
CA THR A 2 22.51 22.88 7.45
C THR A 2 21.43 23.81 7.97
N THR A 3 20.67 24.43 7.07
CA THR A 3 19.56 25.32 7.41
C THR A 3 18.56 24.56 8.32
N PRO A 4 18.07 25.16 9.41
CA PRO A 4 17.05 24.58 10.29
C PRO A 4 15.82 24.00 9.55
N ASN A 5 15.54 24.53 8.36
CA ASN A 5 14.44 24.09 7.50
C ASN A 5 14.57 22.67 6.91
N GLY A 6 15.77 22.11 6.77
CA GLY A 6 15.96 20.84 6.06
C GLY A 6 15.50 19.62 6.86
N PHE A 7 15.93 19.52 8.12
CA PHE A 7 15.56 18.42 9.01
C PHE A 7 14.07 18.46 9.38
N ASP A 8 13.53 19.65 9.67
CA ASP A 8 12.11 19.78 9.99
C ASP A 8 11.21 19.44 8.79
N HIS A 9 11.62 19.82 7.57
CA HIS A 9 10.92 19.43 6.35
C HIS A 9 10.93 17.92 6.16
N PHE A 10 12.10 17.27 6.29
CA PHE A 10 12.23 15.82 6.16
C PHE A 10 11.44 15.05 7.24
N ARG A 11 11.41 15.56 8.47
CA ARG A 11 10.60 15.02 9.57
C ARG A 11 9.10 15.14 9.29
N GLN A 12 8.63 16.30 8.83
CA GLN A 12 7.22 16.50 8.46
C GLN A 12 6.80 15.59 7.32
N GLN A 13 7.65 15.47 6.30
CA GLN A 13 7.49 14.54 5.18
C GLN A 13 7.33 13.10 5.66
N PHE A 14 8.23 12.62 6.53
CA PHE A 14 8.13 11.27 7.09
C PHE A 14 6.83 11.04 7.89
N LEU A 15 6.45 11.98 8.76
CA LEU A 15 5.22 11.87 9.53
C LEU A 15 3.99 11.80 8.61
N GLY A 16 4.01 12.58 7.52
CA GLY A 16 2.99 12.51 6.48
C GLY A 16 2.90 11.14 5.81
N ILE A 17 4.03 10.50 5.45
CA ILE A 17 4.02 9.12 4.93
C ILE A 17 3.46 8.18 5.96
N ALA A 18 3.99 8.24 7.18
CA ALA A 18 3.62 7.30 8.23
C ALA A 18 2.09 7.28 8.38
N ASP A 19 1.49 8.47 8.50
CA ASP A 19 0.04 8.64 8.62
C ASP A 19 -0.72 8.16 7.37
N ALA A 20 -0.27 8.54 6.17
CA ALA A 20 -0.87 8.08 4.91
C ALA A 20 -0.79 6.55 4.77
N THR A 21 0.33 5.95 5.13
CA THR A 21 0.56 4.51 5.14
C THR A 21 -0.34 3.83 6.16
N PHE A 22 -0.43 4.31 7.41
CA PHE A 22 -1.31 3.73 8.41
C PHE A 22 -2.78 3.77 7.97
N THR A 23 -3.22 4.91 7.45
CA THR A 23 -4.58 5.11 6.91
C THR A 23 -4.84 4.16 5.75
N PHE A 24 -3.94 4.12 4.77
CA PHE A 24 -4.00 3.23 3.62
C PHE A 24 -4.12 1.77 4.04
N ARG A 25 -3.30 1.30 4.98
CA ARG A 25 -3.32 -0.09 5.47
C ARG A 25 -4.67 -0.46 6.09
N ALA A 26 -5.21 0.43 6.94
CA ALA A 26 -6.47 0.21 7.63
C ALA A 26 -7.64 0.15 6.64
N ASP A 27 -7.70 1.13 5.74
CA ASP A 27 -8.75 1.21 4.72
C ASP A 27 -8.67 0.04 3.74
N LEU A 28 -7.47 -0.29 3.26
CA LEU A 28 -7.26 -1.39 2.34
C LEU A 28 -7.73 -2.71 2.97
N HIS A 29 -7.29 -3.00 4.20
CA HIS A 29 -7.68 -4.23 4.88
C HIS A 29 -9.20 -4.33 5.08
N ARG A 30 -9.88 -3.22 5.37
CA ARG A 30 -11.33 -3.17 5.45
C ARG A 30 -11.98 -3.46 4.09
N ARG A 31 -11.54 -2.81 3.02
CA ARG A 31 -12.10 -2.98 1.66
C ARG A 31 -11.92 -4.39 1.14
N LEU A 32 -10.75 -4.99 1.36
CA LEU A 32 -10.49 -6.37 0.93
C LEU A 32 -11.35 -7.39 1.68
N ARG A 33 -11.66 -7.16 2.97
CA ARG A 33 -12.64 -7.98 3.71
C ARG A 33 -14.06 -7.80 3.17
N GLU A 34 -14.43 -6.59 2.77
CA GLU A 34 -15.73 -6.32 2.15
C GLU A 34 -15.87 -7.06 0.80
N ILE A 35 -14.82 -7.05 -0.03
CA ILE A 35 -14.75 -7.81 -1.29
C ILE A 35 -14.86 -9.32 -1.03
N ASP A 36 -14.07 -9.84 -0.08
CA ASP A 36 -14.07 -11.27 0.26
C ASP A 36 -15.47 -11.75 0.69
N ARG A 37 -16.13 -10.97 1.56
CA ARG A 37 -17.51 -11.25 2.00
C ARG A 37 -18.49 -11.24 0.83
N LYS A 38 -18.36 -10.30 -0.10
CA LYS A 38 -19.24 -10.21 -1.29
C LYS A 38 -19.04 -11.40 -2.22
N ALA A 39 -17.79 -11.80 -2.45
CA ALA A 39 -17.46 -12.99 -3.25
C ALA A 39 -18.06 -14.26 -2.62
N LEU A 40 -17.95 -14.40 -1.30
CA LEU A 40 -18.55 -15.52 -0.58
C LEU A 40 -20.09 -15.53 -0.71
N ASN A 41 -20.72 -14.37 -0.54
CA ASN A 41 -22.17 -14.24 -0.72
C ASN A 41 -22.62 -14.64 -2.13
N ALA A 42 -21.85 -14.25 -3.16
CA ALA A 42 -22.11 -14.65 -4.55
C ALA A 42 -22.07 -16.18 -4.69
N GLN A 43 -21.05 -16.84 -4.14
CA GLN A 43 -20.93 -18.30 -4.18
C GLN A 43 -22.09 -19.00 -3.45
N VAL A 44 -22.49 -18.50 -2.28
CA VAL A 44 -23.63 -19.04 -1.53
C VAL A 44 -24.94 -18.89 -2.31
N LEU A 45 -25.14 -17.74 -2.97
CA LEU A 45 -26.32 -17.50 -3.79
C LEU A 45 -26.42 -18.50 -4.96
N VAL A 46 -25.31 -18.72 -5.67
CA VAL A 46 -25.23 -19.71 -6.75
C VAL A 46 -25.54 -21.12 -6.23
N LYS A 47 -24.93 -21.52 -5.11
CA LYS A 47 -25.16 -22.85 -4.51
C LYS A 47 -26.62 -23.05 -4.09
N ARG A 48 -27.28 -22.02 -3.56
CA ARG A 48 -28.69 -22.08 -3.13
C ARG A 48 -29.68 -22.16 -4.29
N ARG A 49 -29.36 -21.56 -5.44
CA ARG A 49 -30.24 -21.52 -6.63
C ARG A 49 -29.92 -22.58 -7.67
N GLY A 50 -28.85 -23.34 -7.49
CA GLY A 50 -28.53 -24.54 -8.29
C GLY A 50 -28.51 -24.27 -9.79
N LYS A 51 -29.38 -24.94 -10.54
CA LYS A 51 -29.43 -24.90 -12.01
C LYS A 51 -29.80 -23.52 -12.58
N GLU A 52 -30.55 -22.69 -11.84
CA GLU A 52 -30.99 -21.37 -12.31
C GLU A 52 -29.80 -20.41 -12.53
N LEU A 53 -28.74 -20.55 -11.72
CA LEU A 53 -27.58 -19.68 -11.69
C LEU A 53 -26.28 -20.33 -12.19
N MET A 54 -26.38 -21.46 -12.90
CA MET A 54 -25.19 -22.23 -13.31
C MET A 54 -24.17 -21.40 -14.10
N GLY A 55 -24.62 -20.53 -15.02
CA GLY A 55 -23.75 -19.61 -15.78
C GLY A 55 -23.07 -18.54 -14.93
N TYR A 56 -23.74 -18.06 -13.88
CA TYR A 56 -23.16 -17.10 -12.93
C TYR A 56 -22.19 -17.77 -11.94
N GLY A 57 -22.16 -19.10 -11.86
CA GLY A 57 -21.22 -19.84 -11.03
C GLY A 57 -19.77 -19.58 -11.39
N VAL A 58 -19.48 -19.41 -12.69
CA VAL A 58 -18.13 -19.05 -13.17
C VAL A 58 -17.75 -17.66 -12.65
N VAL A 59 -18.65 -16.67 -12.78
CA VAL A 59 -18.43 -15.31 -12.27
C VAL A 59 -18.21 -15.30 -10.76
N ALA A 60 -19.04 -16.01 -9.99
CA ALA A 60 -18.91 -16.09 -8.54
C ALA A 60 -17.60 -16.76 -8.10
N GLN A 61 -17.11 -17.73 -8.87
CA GLN A 61 -15.80 -18.34 -8.65
C GLN A 61 -14.66 -17.36 -8.96
N SER A 62 -14.72 -16.66 -10.09
CA SER A 62 -13.73 -15.64 -10.45
C SER A 62 -13.69 -14.48 -9.45
N PHE A 63 -14.82 -14.09 -8.86
CA PHE A 63 -14.84 -13.14 -7.73
C PHE A 63 -14.08 -13.64 -6.51
N ARG A 64 -14.18 -14.94 -6.21
CA ARG A 64 -13.46 -15.52 -5.07
C ARG A 64 -11.97 -15.59 -5.31
N GLU A 65 -11.57 -16.02 -6.50
CA GLU A 65 -10.17 -16.07 -6.92
C GLU A 65 -9.57 -14.65 -6.95
N GLY A 66 -10.30 -13.68 -7.49
CA GLY A 66 -9.92 -12.27 -7.46
C GLY A 66 -9.74 -11.75 -6.04
N ALA A 67 -10.68 -12.02 -5.12
CA ALA A 67 -10.55 -11.63 -3.72
C ALA A 67 -9.27 -12.18 -3.07
N GLN A 68 -8.92 -13.44 -3.35
CA GLN A 68 -7.69 -14.07 -2.87
C GLN A 68 -6.43 -13.43 -3.47
N GLN A 69 -6.46 -13.13 -4.77
CA GLN A 69 -5.35 -12.45 -5.45
C GLN A 69 -5.12 -11.04 -4.89
N LEU A 70 -6.19 -10.27 -4.61
CA LEU A 70 -6.08 -8.95 -3.98
C LEU A 70 -5.48 -9.04 -2.58
N GLN A 71 -5.86 -10.05 -1.79
CA GLN A 71 -5.28 -10.28 -0.46
C GLN A 71 -3.78 -10.60 -0.55
N ALA A 72 -3.39 -11.47 -1.48
CA ALA A 72 -1.99 -11.80 -1.71
C ALA A 72 -1.18 -10.58 -2.18
N ALA A 73 -1.72 -9.79 -3.11
CA ALA A 73 -1.08 -8.56 -3.58
C ALA A 73 -0.92 -7.52 -2.47
N SER A 74 -1.97 -7.33 -1.67
CA SER A 74 -1.92 -6.49 -0.48
C SER A 74 -0.82 -6.92 0.47
N ALA A 75 -0.69 -8.22 0.75
CA ALA A 75 0.37 -8.73 1.63
C ALA A 75 1.78 -8.37 1.13
N LEU A 76 2.02 -8.37 -0.19
CA LEU A 76 3.30 -7.94 -0.76
C LEU A 76 3.56 -6.44 -0.54
N VAL A 77 2.53 -5.61 -0.70
CA VAL A 77 2.65 -4.17 -0.40
C VAL A 77 2.93 -3.96 1.08
N GLN A 78 2.26 -4.68 1.98
CA GLN A 78 2.52 -4.63 3.42
C GLN A 78 3.97 -5.00 3.76
N GLN A 79 4.49 -6.07 3.15
CA GLN A 79 5.86 -6.52 3.35
C GLN A 79 6.89 -5.50 2.84
N ALA A 80 6.58 -4.73 1.80
CA ALA A 80 7.47 -3.70 1.29
C ALA A 80 7.45 -2.39 2.11
N ILE A 81 6.35 -2.11 2.81
CA ILE A 81 6.20 -0.89 3.63
C ILE A 81 7.09 -0.92 4.88
N GLU A 82 7.16 -2.05 5.57
CA GLU A 82 7.88 -2.16 6.84
C GLU A 82 9.38 -1.79 6.76
N PRO A 83 10.19 -2.37 5.84
CA PRO A 83 11.60 -2.01 5.72
C PRO A 83 11.78 -0.53 5.35
N LEU A 84 10.91 0.01 4.50
CA LEU A 84 10.94 1.42 4.12
C LEU A 84 10.75 2.33 5.36
N MET A 85 9.74 2.07 6.18
CA MET A 85 9.48 2.84 7.41
C MET A 85 10.66 2.75 8.39
N MET A 86 11.23 1.56 8.55
CA MET A 86 12.41 1.36 9.39
C MET A 86 13.65 2.10 8.86
N GLY A 87 13.87 2.08 7.55
CA GLY A 87 14.93 2.83 6.87
C GLY A 87 14.81 4.32 7.15
N PHE A 88 13.62 4.88 6.95
CA PHE A 88 13.35 6.29 7.22
C PHE A 88 13.57 6.69 8.68
N MET A 89 13.09 5.88 9.65
CA MET A 89 13.30 6.18 11.07
C MET A 89 14.79 6.17 11.43
N ARG A 90 15.58 5.28 10.83
CA ARG A 90 17.04 5.26 11.02
C ARG A 90 17.68 6.51 10.43
N THR A 91 17.33 6.88 9.20
CA THR A 91 17.82 8.11 8.56
C THR A 91 17.48 9.33 9.41
N LEU A 92 16.23 9.49 9.86
CA LEU A 92 15.83 10.59 10.74
C LEU A 92 16.67 10.66 12.02
N ARG A 93 16.84 9.52 12.69
CA ARG A 93 17.66 9.43 13.90
C ARG A 93 19.10 9.85 13.61
N ASP A 94 19.70 9.31 12.55
CA ASP A 94 21.12 9.53 12.26
C ASP A 94 21.37 10.97 11.76
N THR A 95 20.46 11.57 10.99
CA THR A 95 20.49 13.00 10.63
C THR A 95 20.42 13.87 11.89
N GLN A 96 19.49 13.57 12.82
CA GLN A 96 19.38 14.32 14.07
C GLN A 96 20.66 14.22 14.92
N GLN A 97 21.32 13.06 14.93
CA GLN A 97 22.60 12.90 15.63
C GLN A 97 23.71 13.71 14.98
N VAL A 98 23.83 13.68 13.65
CA VAL A 98 24.81 14.50 12.92
C VAL A 98 24.59 15.98 13.21
N ASP A 99 23.37 16.49 13.09
CA ASP A 99 23.05 17.90 13.35
C ASP A 99 23.42 18.31 14.78
N LYS A 100 23.14 17.45 15.79
CA LYS A 100 23.53 17.71 17.19
C LYS A 100 25.05 17.77 17.36
N LEU A 101 25.79 16.83 16.76
CA LEU A 101 27.25 16.76 16.87
C LEU A 101 27.93 17.92 16.12
N GLU A 102 27.39 18.29 14.95
CA GLU A 102 27.84 19.44 14.17
C GLU A 102 27.47 20.78 14.81
N GLY A 103 26.43 20.83 15.64
CA GLY A 103 26.03 22.01 16.40
C GLY A 103 26.95 22.33 17.60
N LEU A 104 27.81 21.39 18.03
CA LEU A 104 28.66 21.59 19.19
C LEU A 104 29.73 22.67 18.96
N PRO A 105 30.11 23.47 19.98
CA PRO A 105 31.16 24.46 19.84
C PRO A 105 32.50 23.85 19.38
N PRO A 106 33.26 24.52 18.48
CA PRO A 106 34.54 24.00 17.98
C PRO A 106 35.55 23.66 19.09
N ALA A 107 35.52 24.39 20.21
CA ALA A 107 36.35 24.13 21.37
C ALA A 107 36.08 22.75 22.00
N VAL A 108 34.80 22.33 22.06
CA VAL A 108 34.39 21.02 22.58
C VAL A 108 34.81 19.92 21.62
N ARG A 109 34.70 20.13 20.31
CA ARG A 109 35.10 19.14 19.29
C ARG A 109 36.61 18.87 19.30
N LYS A 110 37.43 19.91 19.52
CA LYS A 110 38.89 19.77 19.63
C LYS A 110 39.33 18.95 20.86
N LEU A 111 38.55 18.97 21.93
CA LEU A 111 38.83 18.25 23.17
C LEU A 111 38.34 16.79 23.17
N ALA A 112 37.55 16.39 22.16
CA ALA A 112 36.92 15.08 22.10
C ALA A 112 37.11 14.41 20.72
N PRO A 113 38.26 13.78 20.43
CA PRO A 113 38.55 13.17 19.13
C PRO A 113 37.56 12.04 18.75
N ARG A 114 37.02 11.32 19.74
CA ARG A 114 35.96 10.31 19.54
C ARG A 114 34.67 10.87 18.95
N LEU A 115 34.44 12.19 19.07
CA LEU A 115 33.31 12.86 18.44
C LEU A 115 33.42 12.85 16.91
N CYS A 116 34.63 13.03 16.37
CA CYS A 116 34.88 12.98 14.94
C CYS A 116 34.63 11.57 14.39
N GLU A 117 35.04 10.53 15.12
CA GLU A 117 34.77 9.13 14.77
C GLU A 117 33.26 8.83 14.76
N ALA A 118 32.54 9.30 15.77
CA ALA A 118 31.08 9.14 15.85
C ALA A 118 30.36 9.86 14.69
N LEU A 119 30.79 11.07 14.36
CA LEU A 119 30.23 11.86 13.26
C LEU A 119 30.48 11.17 11.90
N GLN A 120 31.69 10.69 11.65
CA GLN A 120 32.01 9.92 10.44
C GLN A 120 31.19 8.63 10.36
N LYS A 121 30.98 7.93 11.49
CA LYS A 121 30.15 6.74 11.55
C LYS A 121 28.70 7.03 11.17
N HIS A 122 28.11 8.09 11.70
CA HIS A 122 26.73 8.48 11.36
C HIS A 122 26.61 8.95 9.91
N GLN A 123 27.60 9.66 9.37
CA GLN A 123 27.62 10.06 7.96
C GLN A 123 27.65 8.84 7.02
N ARG A 124 28.52 7.85 7.28
CA ARG A 124 28.53 6.59 6.51
C ARG A 124 27.21 5.84 6.62
N ALA A 125 26.62 5.78 7.81
CA ALA A 125 25.31 5.14 8.01
C ALA A 125 24.19 5.84 7.20
N LEU A 126 24.26 7.18 7.04
CA LEU A 126 23.33 7.92 6.19
C LEU A 126 23.51 7.60 4.70
N GLU A 127 24.75 7.48 4.23
CA GLU A 127 25.04 7.09 2.84
C GLU A 127 24.55 5.67 2.54
N GLU A 128 24.86 4.70 3.41
CA GLU A 128 24.38 3.33 3.31
C GLU A 128 22.84 3.27 3.40
N GLY A 129 22.26 4.03 4.33
CA GLY A 129 20.82 4.14 4.53
C GLY A 129 20.10 4.71 3.31
N ALA A 130 20.69 5.67 2.60
CA ALA A 130 20.13 6.24 1.38
C ALA A 130 20.03 5.19 0.26
N VAL A 131 21.08 4.38 0.07
CA VAL A 131 21.08 3.28 -0.91
C VAL A 131 20.01 2.23 -0.56
N GLN A 132 19.90 1.87 0.72
CA GLN A 132 18.88 0.91 1.16
C GLN A 132 17.46 1.46 0.97
N THR A 133 17.23 2.71 1.35
CA THR A 133 15.94 3.39 1.19
C THR A 133 15.50 3.39 -0.29
N GLN A 134 16.41 3.70 -1.22
CA GLN A 134 16.11 3.62 -2.66
C GLN A 134 15.70 2.22 -3.12
N ARG A 135 16.30 1.15 -2.57
CA ARG A 135 15.89 -0.23 -2.89
C ARG A 135 14.50 -0.53 -2.35
N ASP A 136 14.23 -0.13 -1.11
CA ASP A 136 12.94 -0.37 -0.45
C ASP A 136 11.79 0.37 -1.17
N ILE A 137 12.05 1.59 -1.65
CA ILE A 137 11.10 2.35 -2.49
C ILE A 137 10.78 1.61 -3.78
N ARG A 138 11.80 1.14 -4.51
CA ARG A 138 11.59 0.39 -5.75
C ARG A 138 10.79 -0.88 -5.51
N GLN A 139 11.05 -1.58 -4.40
CA GLN A 139 10.30 -2.76 -4.02
C GLN A 139 8.83 -2.42 -3.72
N LEU A 140 8.57 -1.32 -3.01
CA LEU A 140 7.21 -0.84 -2.77
C LEU A 140 6.49 -0.47 -4.08
N GLN A 141 7.14 0.27 -4.98
CA GLN A 141 6.58 0.65 -6.27
C GLN A 141 6.25 -0.59 -7.12
N GLN A 142 7.14 -1.58 -7.16
CA GLN A 142 6.87 -2.86 -7.85
C GLN A 142 5.68 -3.60 -7.26
N ALA A 143 5.56 -3.64 -5.93
CA ALA A 143 4.43 -4.26 -5.26
C ALA A 143 3.11 -3.53 -5.56
N LEU A 144 3.13 -2.19 -5.57
CA LEU A 144 1.97 -1.36 -5.93
C LEU A 144 1.54 -1.58 -7.39
N LEU A 145 2.48 -1.58 -8.33
CA LEU A 145 2.19 -1.83 -9.75
C LEU A 145 1.59 -3.21 -9.97
N ARG A 146 2.13 -4.23 -9.30
CA ARG A 146 1.57 -5.59 -9.35
C ARG A 146 0.14 -5.62 -8.80
N PHE A 147 -0.12 -4.86 -7.73
CA PHE A 147 -1.45 -4.78 -7.17
C PHE A 147 -2.43 -4.08 -8.12
N GLU A 148 -2.04 -2.98 -8.75
CA GLU A 148 -2.87 -2.30 -9.75
C GLU A 148 -3.23 -3.21 -10.93
N SER A 149 -2.29 -4.04 -11.41
CA SER A 149 -2.56 -5.04 -12.46
C SER A 149 -3.68 -6.00 -12.03
N ILE A 150 -3.60 -6.52 -10.80
CA ILE A 150 -4.60 -7.46 -10.27
C ILE A 150 -5.95 -6.78 -10.09
N VAL A 151 -5.97 -5.51 -9.66
CA VAL A 151 -7.22 -4.74 -9.57
C VAL A 151 -7.86 -4.60 -10.96
N ALA A 152 -7.08 -4.26 -11.99
CA ALA A 152 -7.59 -4.15 -13.36
C ALA A 152 -8.14 -5.48 -13.90
N GLU A 153 -7.48 -6.61 -13.61
CA GLU A 153 -7.97 -7.95 -13.96
C GLU A 153 -9.34 -8.22 -13.31
N ILE A 154 -9.53 -7.82 -12.07
CA ILE A 154 -10.78 -8.04 -11.34
C ILE A 154 -11.87 -7.07 -11.80
N GLU A 155 -11.54 -5.83 -12.14
CA GLU A 155 -12.49 -4.91 -12.78
C GLU A 155 -13.08 -5.53 -14.05
N TYR A 156 -12.26 -6.17 -14.87
CA TYR A 156 -12.73 -6.91 -16.05
C TYR A 156 -13.70 -8.05 -15.67
N VAL A 157 -13.38 -8.84 -14.65
CA VAL A 157 -14.28 -9.90 -14.13
C VAL A 157 -15.62 -9.31 -13.66
N VAL A 158 -15.60 -8.16 -13.00
CA VAL A 158 -16.82 -7.51 -12.52
C VAL A 158 -17.68 -6.98 -13.67
N VAL A 159 -17.07 -6.39 -14.69
CA VAL A 159 -17.79 -5.99 -15.90
C VAL A 159 -18.48 -7.18 -16.55
N ASN A 160 -17.77 -8.31 -16.69
CA ASN A 160 -18.37 -9.54 -17.22
C ASN A 160 -19.49 -10.08 -16.31
N GLY A 161 -19.32 -9.99 -15.00
CA GLY A 161 -20.35 -10.37 -14.04
C GLY A 161 -21.64 -9.55 -14.18
N ARG A 162 -21.52 -8.23 -14.43
CA ARG A 162 -22.67 -7.36 -14.71
C ARG A 162 -23.38 -7.73 -16.00
N ILE A 163 -22.63 -8.04 -17.06
CA ILE A 163 -23.19 -8.47 -18.35
C ILE A 163 -23.96 -9.78 -18.16
N GLU A 164 -23.35 -10.77 -17.51
CA GLU A 164 -23.98 -12.07 -17.24
C GLU A 164 -25.23 -11.93 -16.36
N ALA A 165 -25.18 -11.05 -15.35
CA ALA A 165 -26.32 -10.75 -14.50
C ALA A 165 -27.48 -10.15 -15.31
N ALA A 166 -27.20 -9.25 -16.26
CA ALA A 166 -28.21 -8.60 -17.09
C ALA A 166 -28.90 -9.57 -18.06
N LEU A 167 -28.24 -10.67 -18.44
CA LEU A 167 -28.79 -11.68 -19.35
C LEU A 167 -29.72 -12.71 -18.66
N LYS A 168 -29.77 -12.76 -17.32
CA LYS A 168 -30.34 -13.88 -16.53
C LYS A 168 -31.78 -13.72 -16.00
N GLY A 169 -32.61 -12.82 -16.55
CA GLY A 169 -34.06 -12.81 -16.34
C GLY A 169 -34.54 -12.78 -14.86
N SER A 170 -35.28 -13.79 -14.38
CA SER A 170 -35.91 -13.75 -13.04
C SER A 170 -34.94 -13.72 -11.84
N ALA A 171 -33.67 -14.11 -12.01
CA ALA A 171 -32.63 -13.99 -10.98
C ALA A 171 -31.79 -12.71 -11.10
N GLN A 172 -32.07 -11.87 -12.11
CA GLN A 172 -31.31 -10.69 -12.50
C GLN A 172 -31.13 -9.67 -11.38
N ALA A 173 -32.13 -9.45 -10.53
CA ALA A 173 -32.05 -8.43 -9.48
C ALA A 173 -30.95 -8.71 -8.44
N MET A 174 -30.87 -9.95 -7.92
CA MET A 174 -29.85 -10.31 -6.93
C MET A 174 -28.44 -10.40 -7.53
N LEU A 175 -28.32 -10.89 -8.76
CA LEU A 175 -27.04 -10.96 -9.46
C LEU A 175 -26.51 -9.57 -9.82
N ALA A 176 -27.39 -8.70 -10.29
CA ALA A 176 -27.07 -7.32 -10.62
C ALA A 176 -26.63 -6.57 -9.36
N GLN A 177 -27.30 -6.80 -8.23
CA GLN A 177 -26.89 -6.23 -6.94
C GLN A 177 -25.49 -6.71 -6.53
N VAL A 178 -25.23 -8.02 -6.55
CA VAL A 178 -23.91 -8.56 -6.18
C VAL A 178 -22.81 -8.01 -7.09
N SER A 179 -23.05 -7.96 -8.40
CA SER A 179 -22.08 -7.44 -9.36
C SER A 179 -21.83 -5.94 -9.18
N ALA A 180 -22.88 -5.14 -8.98
CA ALA A 180 -22.75 -3.69 -8.73
C ALA A 180 -22.06 -3.39 -7.40
N GLU A 181 -22.34 -4.17 -6.36
CA GLU A 181 -21.67 -4.04 -5.07
C GLU A 181 -20.19 -4.44 -5.14
N MET A 182 -19.85 -5.44 -5.95
CA MET A 182 -18.47 -5.82 -6.20
C MET A 182 -17.72 -4.72 -6.97
N ASP A 183 -18.35 -4.17 -8.02
CA ASP A 183 -17.83 -3.06 -8.83
C ASP A 183 -17.44 -1.87 -7.95
N LYS A 184 -18.39 -1.44 -7.12
CA LYS A 184 -18.15 -0.36 -6.16
C LYS A 184 -16.99 -0.66 -5.21
N ALA A 185 -16.87 -1.90 -4.73
CA ALA A 185 -15.81 -2.26 -3.79
C ALA A 185 -14.43 -2.30 -4.47
N VAL A 186 -14.34 -2.80 -5.70
CA VAL A 186 -13.10 -2.85 -6.48
C VAL A 186 -12.66 -1.45 -6.88
N VAL A 187 -13.58 -0.60 -7.34
CA VAL A 187 -13.32 0.83 -7.62
C VAL A 187 -12.76 1.55 -6.39
N GLN A 188 -13.31 1.29 -5.20
CA GLN A 188 -12.78 1.87 -3.96
C GLN A 188 -11.34 1.43 -3.66
N VAL A 189 -10.98 0.17 -3.96
CA VAL A 189 -9.59 -0.30 -3.81
C VAL A 189 -8.67 0.37 -4.81
N ARG A 190 -9.09 0.50 -6.08
CA ARG A 190 -8.33 1.21 -7.11
C ARG A 190 -8.06 2.66 -6.71
N ASP A 191 -9.10 3.38 -6.29
CA ASP A 191 -8.99 4.79 -5.94
C ASP A 191 -8.10 4.98 -4.71
N LEU A 192 -8.18 4.08 -3.74
CA LEU A 192 -7.30 4.04 -2.57
C LEU A 192 -5.83 3.78 -2.95
N LEU A 193 -5.57 2.82 -3.84
CA LEU A 193 -4.21 2.52 -4.32
C LEU A 193 -3.62 3.70 -5.08
N ARG A 194 -4.41 4.32 -5.95
CA ARG A 194 -3.99 5.50 -6.71
C ARG A 194 -3.62 6.65 -5.77
N ALA A 195 -4.48 6.96 -4.80
CA ALA A 195 -4.22 8.03 -3.84
C ALA A 195 -2.95 7.79 -2.99
N TYR A 196 -2.71 6.53 -2.61
CA TYR A 196 -1.51 6.16 -1.87
C TYR A 196 -0.26 6.23 -2.74
N ARG A 197 -0.32 5.75 -3.99
CA ARG A 197 0.80 5.84 -4.93
C ARG A 197 1.16 7.30 -5.22
N GLU A 198 0.18 8.16 -5.44
CA GLU A 198 0.40 9.60 -5.61
C GLU A 198 1.08 10.24 -4.39
N HIS A 199 0.81 9.77 -3.17
CA HIS A 199 1.53 10.20 -1.97
C HIS A 199 2.98 9.71 -1.95
N VAL A 200 3.21 8.44 -2.29
CA VAL A 200 4.56 7.84 -2.33
C VAL A 200 5.41 8.53 -3.41
N ASP A 201 4.86 8.78 -4.59
CA ASP A 201 5.59 9.37 -5.73
C ASP A 201 5.93 10.85 -5.52
N ARG A 202 5.10 11.62 -4.78
CA ARG A 202 5.41 13.04 -4.49
C ARG A 202 6.63 13.24 -3.58
N MET A 203 7.16 12.16 -3.02
CA MET A 203 8.19 12.20 -2.00
C MET A 203 9.58 11.80 -2.49
N PHE A 204 9.66 11.27 -3.71
CA PHE A 204 10.89 10.79 -4.33
C PHE A 204 11.05 11.36 -5.73
#